data_AF-A0A8T4P9F2-F1
#
_entry.id   AF-A0A8T4P9F2-F1
#
_cell.length_a   1.000
_cell.length_b   1.000
_cell.length_c   1.000
_cell.angle_alpha   90.00
_cell.angle_beta   90.00
_cell.angle_gamma   90.00
#
_symmetry.space_group_name_H-M   'P 1'
#
loop_
_entity.id
_entity.type
_entity.pdbx_description
1 polymer ?
#
loop_
_entity_poly.entity_id
_entity_poly.type
_entity_poly.pdbx_seq_one_letter_code
_entity_poly.pdbx_strand_id
1 'polypeptide(L)'
;MPDILKTIKEELPNIISDAAFEGANIVLYTDDKEFFKNGENQIKEIVSKIKKRIELRADKKILASEEETEKTIKALVEEEAEITSIILDVQRSVVIIEAKKPGLVIGKQGSILSDIRKSTLWIPVVQRSPAIPSKITEKIRSVLYANNNYRRKFLNDVGKKIYKDWNPEKKDMWARLTVLGSGSQVGRSCFLLHTPNSKILLDCGINPAITDGPEKFPYLDVSEIGDLNSIDAIILSHAHLDHCGLIPYLYKMGYKGPCYMTAPTRDISALLQLDLIGVAYKQAQFPLYKAEDIKEMVRHSICLGYGEVTDITPDIRITFYNAGHVLGSAQVHINIGNGLHNFVYTGDTKYGKTRLLDAAINRYPRAETIQLESTYGGNQDVLPPKKEIEYKFIQMVKET
;
A
#
# COMPACT_ATOMS: atom_id res chain seq x y z
N MET A 1 20.99 2.89 19.10
CA MET A 1 19.91 2.45 20.02
C MET A 1 19.93 0.94 20.12
N PRO A 2 19.47 0.33 21.23
CA PRO A 2 19.29 -1.11 21.26
C PRO A 2 18.35 -1.54 20.13
N ASP A 3 18.70 -2.63 19.46
CA ASP A 3 17.86 -3.25 18.44
C ASP A 3 16.49 -3.56 19.06
N ILE A 4 15.42 -2.96 18.53
CA ILE A 4 14.06 -3.09 19.08
C ILE A 4 13.67 -4.57 19.23
N LEU A 5 14.13 -5.42 18.31
CA LEU A 5 13.86 -6.85 18.34
C LEU A 5 14.61 -7.54 19.48
N LYS A 6 15.83 -7.08 19.79
CA LYS A 6 16.61 -7.60 20.92
C LYS A 6 15.94 -7.26 22.24
N THR A 7 15.49 -6.01 22.42
CA THR A 7 14.75 -5.60 23.62
C THR A 7 13.49 -6.44 23.82
N ILE A 8 12.73 -6.69 22.75
CA ILE A 8 11.52 -7.53 22.84
C ILE A 8 11.86 -8.98 23.20
N LYS A 9 12.93 -9.55 22.63
CA LYS A 9 13.38 -10.91 22.96
C LYS A 9 13.84 -11.06 24.40
N GLU A 10 14.43 -10.01 24.98
CA GLU A 10 14.83 -9.98 26.39
C GLU A 10 13.63 -9.93 27.35
N GLU A 11 12.51 -9.29 26.96
CA GLU A 11 11.28 -9.28 27.76
C GLU A 11 10.49 -10.60 27.69
N LEU A 12 10.70 -11.41 26.66
CA LEU A 12 10.04 -12.71 26.45
C LEU A 12 11.05 -13.85 26.23
N PRO A 13 11.92 -14.15 27.21
CA PRO A 13 12.96 -15.16 27.04
C PRO A 13 12.35 -16.55 26.89
N ASN A 14 12.88 -17.34 25.95
CA ASN A 14 12.51 -18.74 25.68
C ASN A 14 11.07 -19.00 25.21
N ILE A 15 10.27 -17.96 24.95
CA ILE A 15 8.90 -18.07 24.44
C ILE A 15 8.83 -17.74 22.93
N ILE A 16 9.72 -16.85 22.47
CA ILE A 16 9.77 -16.39 21.09
C ILE A 16 10.85 -17.16 20.32
N SER A 17 10.44 -17.86 19.26
CA SER A 17 11.32 -18.63 18.38
C SER A 17 12.06 -17.74 17.37
N ASP A 18 11.38 -16.72 16.84
CA ASP A 18 11.93 -15.75 15.88
C ASP A 18 11.25 -14.38 16.02
N ALA A 19 11.93 -13.32 15.59
CA ALA A 19 11.36 -11.98 15.50
C ALA A 19 11.86 -11.31 14.23
N ALA A 20 10.93 -10.75 13.47
CA ALA A 20 11.23 -10.10 12.20
C ALA A 20 10.35 -8.86 12.04
N PHE A 21 10.75 -7.99 11.12
CA PHE A 21 9.87 -6.93 10.67
C PHE A 21 9.05 -7.38 9.46
N GLU A 22 7.82 -6.87 9.37
CA GLU A 22 7.02 -6.89 8.15
C GLU A 22 6.65 -5.46 7.75
N GLY A 23 7.56 -4.80 7.03
CA GLY A 23 7.44 -3.37 6.77
C GLY A 23 7.49 -2.60 8.09
N ALA A 24 6.45 -1.83 8.39
CA ALA A 24 6.34 -1.10 9.66
C ALA A 24 5.94 -1.99 10.85
N ASN A 25 5.42 -3.19 10.64
CA ASN A 25 4.95 -4.06 11.72
C ASN A 25 6.10 -4.88 12.31
N ILE A 26 6.05 -5.12 13.62
CA ILE A 26 6.92 -6.08 14.29
C ILE A 26 6.16 -7.40 14.41
N VAL A 27 6.77 -8.49 13.95
CA VAL A 27 6.17 -9.82 14.00
C VAL A 27 7.02 -10.72 14.89
N LEU A 28 6.38 -11.31 15.88
CA LEU A 28 6.98 -12.28 16.79
C LEU A 28 6.44 -13.67 16.47
N TYR A 29 7.33 -14.63 16.33
CA TYR A 29 6.99 -16.04 16.12
C TYR A 29 7.20 -16.82 17.41
N THR A 30 6.26 -17.71 17.73
CA THR A 30 6.35 -18.60 18.88
C THR A 30 6.05 -20.04 18.47
N ASP A 31 6.79 -21.00 18.99
CA ASP A 31 6.49 -22.43 18.91
C ASP A 31 5.74 -22.95 20.16
N ASP A 32 5.42 -22.07 21.11
CA ASP A 32 4.57 -22.35 22.26
C ASP A 32 3.09 -22.12 21.91
N LYS A 33 2.33 -23.23 21.84
CA LYS A 33 0.89 -23.22 21.53
C LYS A 33 0.05 -22.56 22.62
N GLU A 34 0.45 -22.65 23.88
CA GLU A 34 -0.28 -22.06 25.00
C GLU A 34 -0.08 -20.55 25.01
N PHE A 35 1.16 -20.10 24.82
CA PHE A 35 1.47 -18.68 24.70
C PHE A 35 0.81 -18.04 23.47
N PHE A 36 0.78 -18.72 22.32
CA PHE A 36 0.06 -18.20 21.15
C PHE A 36 -1.43 -17.95 21.42
N LYS A 37 -2.06 -18.80 22.23
CA LYS A 37 -3.50 -18.72 22.56
C LYS A 37 -3.82 -17.71 23.65
N ASN A 38 -2.95 -17.57 24.65
CA ASN A 38 -3.24 -16.83 25.89
C ASN A 38 -2.31 -15.63 26.14
N GLY A 39 -1.22 -15.48 25.39
CA GLY A 39 -0.16 -14.47 25.61
C GLY A 39 -0.51 -13.05 25.16
N GLU A 40 -1.75 -12.78 24.74
CA GLU A 40 -2.15 -11.47 24.21
C GLU A 40 -1.94 -10.31 25.20
N ASN A 41 -2.12 -10.56 26.50
CA ASN A 41 -1.94 -9.53 27.52
C ASN A 41 -0.47 -9.09 27.65
N GLN A 42 0.47 -10.04 27.62
CA GLN A 42 1.90 -9.74 27.65
C GLN A 42 2.32 -8.96 26.39
N ILE A 43 1.80 -9.32 25.21
CA ILE A 43 2.03 -8.54 23.99
C ILE A 43 1.49 -7.11 24.11
N LYS A 44 0.30 -6.91 24.69
CA LYS A 44 -0.26 -5.56 24.91
C LYS A 44 0.61 -4.70 25.83
N GLU A 45 1.20 -5.28 26.86
CA GLU A 45 2.14 -4.58 27.75
C GLU A 45 3.38 -4.10 26.99
N ILE A 46 3.96 -4.97 26.15
CA ILE A 46 5.13 -4.62 25.31
C ILE A 46 4.76 -3.54 24.29
N VAL A 47 3.61 -3.67 23.62
CA VAL A 47 3.09 -2.65 22.69
C VAL A 47 2.94 -1.29 23.38
N SER A 48 2.48 -1.27 24.64
CA SER A 48 2.31 -0.04 25.41
C SER A 48 3.64 0.64 25.75
N LYS A 49 4.69 -0.14 26.00
CA LYS A 49 6.06 0.36 26.24
C LYS A 49 6.71 0.90 24.96
N ILE A 50 6.67 0.11 23.89
CA ILE A 50 7.39 0.40 22.63
C ILE A 50 6.59 1.36 21.74
N LYS A 51 5.27 1.45 21.94
CA LYS A 51 4.32 2.26 21.13
C LYS A 51 4.38 1.92 19.64
N LYS A 52 4.63 0.65 19.32
CA LYS A 52 4.69 0.11 17.96
C LYS A 52 3.79 -1.12 17.85
N ARG A 53 3.29 -1.37 16.63
CA ARG A 53 2.41 -2.49 16.35
C ARG A 53 3.20 -3.79 16.39
N ILE A 54 2.81 -4.69 17.28
CA ILE A 54 3.37 -6.03 17.41
C ILE A 54 2.27 -7.04 17.10
N GLU A 55 2.57 -7.99 16.23
CA GLU A 55 1.70 -9.12 15.91
C GLU A 55 2.37 -10.43 16.34
N LEU A 56 1.64 -11.26 17.09
CA LEU A 56 2.08 -12.58 17.51
C LEU A 56 1.59 -13.62 16.50
N ARG A 57 2.52 -14.41 15.96
CA ARG A 57 2.26 -15.46 14.98
C ARG A 57 2.83 -16.80 15.44
N ALA A 58 2.22 -17.88 14.98
CA ALA A 58 2.73 -19.22 15.23
C ALA A 58 3.94 -19.50 14.33
N ASP A 59 4.95 -20.18 14.87
CA ASP A 59 6.07 -20.71 14.09
C ASP A 59 5.56 -21.77 13.10
N LYS A 60 6.16 -21.83 11.92
CA LYS A 60 5.83 -22.80 10.87
C LYS A 60 5.82 -24.25 11.34
N LYS A 61 6.57 -24.58 12.41
CA LYS A 61 6.63 -25.92 13.00
C LYS A 61 5.32 -26.38 13.65
N ILE A 62 4.51 -25.44 14.12
CA ILE A 62 3.29 -25.74 14.89
C ILE A 62 2.00 -25.48 14.11
N LEU A 63 2.10 -24.90 12.91
CA LEU A 63 0.95 -24.66 12.03
C LEU A 63 0.28 -25.98 11.63
N ALA A 64 -1.06 -25.97 11.57
CA ALA A 64 -1.81 -27.08 10.96
C ALA A 64 -1.43 -27.22 9.48
N SER A 65 -1.48 -28.45 8.97
CA SER A 65 -1.24 -28.70 7.55
C SER A 65 -2.26 -27.97 6.66
N GLU A 66 -1.94 -27.79 5.38
CA GLU A 66 -2.84 -27.16 4.40
C GLU A 66 -4.19 -27.86 4.34
N GLU A 67 -4.20 -29.18 4.27
CA GLU A 67 -5.40 -30.01 4.19
C GLU A 67 -6.26 -29.93 5.47
N GLU A 68 -5.61 -29.99 6.65
CA GLU A 68 -6.30 -29.80 7.94
C GLU A 68 -6.86 -28.39 8.10
N THR A 69 -6.11 -27.38 7.64
CA THR A 69 -6.50 -25.97 7.73
C THR A 69 -7.72 -25.71 6.86
N GLU A 70 -7.73 -26.18 5.61
CA GLU A 70 -8.89 -26.08 4.74
C GLU A 70 -10.11 -26.79 5.32
N LYS A 71 -9.95 -28.02 5.81
CA LYS A 71 -11.04 -28.78 6.40
C LYS A 71 -11.63 -28.07 7.62
N THR A 72 -10.77 -27.51 8.46
CA THR A 72 -11.19 -26.76 9.66
C THR A 72 -11.94 -25.49 9.29
N ILE A 73 -11.45 -24.73 8.30
CA ILE A 73 -12.12 -23.51 7.82
C ILE A 73 -13.49 -23.86 7.24
N LYS A 74 -13.58 -24.88 6.38
CA LYS A 74 -14.85 -25.34 5.78
C LYS A 74 -15.84 -25.88 6.82
N ALA A 75 -15.36 -26.41 7.95
CA ALA A 75 -16.22 -26.88 9.02
C ALA A 75 -16.73 -25.76 9.95
N LEU A 76 -15.92 -24.71 10.17
CA LEU A 76 -16.27 -23.59 11.05
C LEU A 76 -17.09 -22.50 10.35
N VAL A 77 -16.92 -22.33 9.04
CA VAL A 77 -17.59 -21.30 8.26
C VAL A 77 -18.81 -21.89 7.57
N GLU A 78 -19.97 -21.24 7.75
CA GLU A 78 -21.22 -21.61 7.09
C GLU A 78 -21.09 -21.57 5.55
N GLU A 79 -21.67 -22.55 4.84
CA GLU A 79 -21.62 -22.61 3.37
C GLU A 79 -22.17 -21.34 2.70
N GLU A 80 -23.11 -20.65 3.36
CA GLU A 80 -23.69 -19.38 2.92
C GLU A 80 -22.67 -18.24 2.78
N ALA A 81 -21.50 -18.35 3.41
CA ALA A 81 -20.40 -17.41 3.27
C ALA A 81 -19.85 -17.39 1.83
N GLU A 82 -19.99 -18.51 1.12
CA GLU A 82 -19.48 -18.76 -0.24
C GLU A 82 -17.97 -18.46 -0.32
N ILE A 83 -17.16 -19.29 0.35
CA ILE A 83 -15.70 -19.25 0.24
C ILE A 83 -15.31 -19.61 -1.20
N THR A 84 -14.58 -18.72 -1.87
CA THR A 84 -14.12 -18.92 -3.25
C THR A 84 -12.66 -19.39 -3.31
N SER A 85 -11.84 -18.97 -2.35
CA SER A 85 -10.41 -19.31 -2.33
C SER A 85 -9.86 -19.28 -0.90
N ILE A 86 -8.90 -20.18 -0.64
CA ILE A 86 -8.09 -20.21 0.58
C ILE A 86 -6.64 -20.20 0.12
N ILE A 87 -5.85 -19.22 0.57
CA ILE A 87 -4.44 -19.05 0.17
C ILE A 87 -3.59 -19.07 1.43
N LEU A 88 -2.63 -20.00 1.50
CA LEU A 88 -1.75 -20.16 2.65
C LEU A 88 -0.39 -19.52 2.40
N ASP A 89 -0.03 -18.52 3.20
CA ASP A 89 1.30 -17.92 3.21
C ASP A 89 2.12 -18.48 4.38
N VAL A 90 2.72 -19.65 4.14
CA VAL A 90 3.49 -20.41 5.13
C VAL A 90 4.62 -19.59 5.75
N GLN A 91 5.28 -18.70 4.98
CA GLN A 91 6.42 -17.95 5.51
C GLN A 91 6.01 -16.86 6.48
N ARG A 92 4.77 -16.37 6.34
CA ARG A 92 4.18 -15.35 7.20
C ARG A 92 3.20 -15.93 8.22
N SER A 93 2.88 -17.22 8.18
CA SER A 93 1.87 -17.86 9.03
C SER A 93 0.47 -17.23 8.89
N VAL A 94 0.13 -16.78 7.67
CA VAL A 94 -1.13 -16.12 7.34
C VAL A 94 -1.96 -16.99 6.40
N VAL A 95 -3.25 -17.13 6.68
CA VAL A 95 -4.22 -17.75 5.77
C VAL A 95 -5.20 -16.69 5.26
N ILE A 96 -5.28 -16.52 3.95
CA ILE A 96 -6.19 -15.58 3.32
C ILE A 96 -7.43 -16.34 2.87
N ILE A 97 -8.59 -15.87 3.32
CA ILE A 97 -9.89 -16.49 3.03
C ILE A 97 -10.70 -15.50 2.20
N GLU A 98 -10.89 -15.83 0.92
CA GLU A 98 -11.75 -15.05 0.03
C GLU A 98 -13.17 -15.62 0.07
N ALA A 99 -14.15 -14.77 0.40
CA ALA A 99 -15.56 -15.16 0.44
C ALA A 99 -16.48 -14.06 -0.12
N LYS A 100 -17.62 -14.43 -0.73
CA LYS A 100 -18.58 -13.42 -1.21
C LYS A 100 -19.25 -12.66 -0.05
N LYS A 101 -19.44 -13.33 1.09
CA LYS A 101 -19.96 -12.72 2.33
C LYS A 101 -18.91 -12.80 3.46
N PRO A 102 -17.89 -11.92 3.47
CA PRO A 102 -16.84 -11.92 4.50
C PRO A 102 -17.35 -11.86 5.94
N GLY A 103 -18.47 -11.18 6.18
CA GLY A 103 -19.04 -11.05 7.53
C GLY A 103 -19.36 -12.40 8.19
N LEU A 104 -19.75 -13.40 7.39
CA LEU A 104 -20.03 -14.76 7.89
C LEU A 104 -18.74 -15.53 8.18
N VAL A 105 -17.65 -15.25 7.48
CA VAL A 105 -16.32 -15.80 7.80
C VAL A 105 -15.75 -15.17 9.07
N ILE A 106 -16.02 -13.88 9.28
CA ILE A 106 -15.53 -13.16 10.45
C ILE A 106 -16.27 -13.62 11.71
N GLY A 107 -17.59 -13.81 11.59
CA GLY A 107 -18.47 -14.12 12.72
C GLY A 107 -18.79 -12.89 13.57
N LYS A 108 -19.74 -13.03 14.51
CA LYS A 108 -20.10 -11.96 15.43
C LYS A 108 -18.90 -11.62 16.30
N GLN A 109 -18.48 -10.36 16.30
CA GLN A 109 -17.30 -9.87 17.03
C GLN A 109 -15.99 -10.63 16.72
N GLY A 110 -15.88 -11.27 15.56
CA GLY A 110 -14.67 -12.02 15.18
C GLY A 110 -14.57 -13.41 15.79
N SER A 111 -15.66 -13.98 16.32
CA SER A 111 -15.65 -15.31 16.97
C SER A 111 -15.04 -16.40 16.09
N ILE A 112 -15.47 -16.47 14.82
CA ILE A 112 -15.01 -17.50 13.88
C ILE A 112 -13.53 -17.30 13.54
N LEU A 113 -13.04 -16.06 13.40
CA LEU A 113 -11.60 -15.80 13.22
C LEU A 113 -10.79 -16.27 14.42
N SER A 114 -11.28 -16.02 15.63
CA SER A 114 -10.65 -16.53 16.85
C SER A 114 -10.59 -18.05 16.84
N ASP A 115 -11.67 -18.71 16.43
CA ASP A 115 -11.75 -20.18 16.41
C ASP A 115 -10.85 -20.79 15.34
N ILE A 116 -10.81 -20.21 14.14
CA ILE A 116 -9.85 -20.58 13.08
C ILE A 116 -8.43 -20.41 13.62
N ARG A 117 -8.09 -19.24 14.18
CA ARG A 117 -6.77 -18.95 14.74
C ARG A 117 -6.38 -19.94 15.84
N LYS A 118 -7.26 -20.26 16.78
CA LYS A 118 -6.97 -21.18 17.90
C LYS A 118 -6.86 -22.63 17.47
N SER A 119 -7.59 -23.02 16.43
CA SER A 119 -7.65 -24.42 15.94
C SER A 119 -6.50 -24.73 14.98
N THR A 120 -6.22 -23.82 14.05
CA THR A 120 -5.22 -24.05 12.98
C THR A 120 -3.88 -23.38 13.27
N LEU A 121 -3.84 -22.42 14.21
CA LEU A 121 -2.68 -21.59 14.56
C LEU A 121 -2.25 -20.60 13.47
N TRP A 122 -2.96 -20.58 12.34
CA TRP A 122 -2.80 -19.57 11.29
C TRP A 122 -3.43 -18.24 11.69
N ILE A 123 -2.90 -17.13 11.20
CA ILE A 123 -3.57 -15.83 11.29
C ILE A 123 -4.55 -15.68 10.12
N PRO A 124 -5.88 -15.67 10.36
CA PRO A 124 -6.84 -15.55 9.28
C PRO A 124 -7.02 -14.09 8.84
N VAL A 125 -6.88 -13.86 7.54
CA VAL A 125 -7.14 -12.59 6.88
C VAL A 125 -8.29 -12.78 5.90
N VAL A 126 -9.44 -12.16 6.17
CA VAL A 126 -10.62 -12.32 5.31
C VAL A 126 -10.67 -11.22 4.26
N GLN A 127 -10.96 -11.61 3.02
CA GLN A 127 -11.13 -10.71 1.89
C GLN A 127 -12.46 -10.99 1.18
N ARG A 128 -13.05 -9.95 0.58
CA ARG A 128 -14.26 -10.09 -0.23
C ARG A 128 -13.88 -10.64 -1.61
N SER A 129 -14.51 -11.73 -2.02
CA SER A 129 -14.40 -12.23 -3.38
C SER A 129 -14.95 -11.21 -4.38
N PRO A 130 -14.31 -11.04 -5.54
CA PRO A 130 -14.80 -10.12 -6.56
C PRO A 130 -16.16 -10.61 -7.09
N ALA A 131 -17.09 -9.69 -7.32
CA ALA A 131 -18.38 -10.01 -7.94
C ALA A 131 -18.20 -10.46 -9.40
N ILE A 132 -17.18 -9.93 -10.08
CA ILE A 132 -16.79 -10.29 -11.45
C ILE A 132 -15.34 -10.76 -11.39
N PRO A 133 -15.04 -12.05 -11.64
CA PRO A 133 -13.68 -12.55 -11.59
C PRO A 133 -12.83 -11.96 -12.72
N SER A 134 -11.56 -11.72 -12.42
CA SER A 134 -10.60 -11.17 -13.38
C SER A 134 -9.30 -11.96 -13.31
N LYS A 135 -9.06 -12.78 -14.34
CA LYS A 135 -7.83 -13.57 -14.47
C LYS A 135 -6.57 -12.71 -14.45
N ILE A 136 -6.65 -11.47 -14.96
CA ILE A 136 -5.51 -10.54 -14.97
C ILE A 136 -5.22 -10.07 -13.54
N THR A 137 -6.26 -9.65 -12.81
CA THR A 137 -6.13 -9.18 -11.43
C THR A 137 -5.67 -10.30 -10.50
N GLU A 138 -6.18 -11.52 -10.67
CA GLU A 138 -5.72 -12.71 -9.95
C GLU A 138 -4.23 -12.98 -10.19
N LYS A 139 -3.77 -12.90 -11.45
CA LYS A 139 -2.34 -13.03 -11.79
C LYS A 139 -1.48 -11.91 -11.21
N ILE A 140 -1.98 -10.68 -11.16
CA ILE A 140 -1.28 -9.57 -10.50
C ILE A 140 -1.11 -9.88 -9.02
N ARG A 141 -2.19 -10.29 -8.34
CA ARG A 141 -2.17 -10.62 -6.91
C ARG A 141 -1.30 -11.82 -6.60
N SER A 142 -1.27 -12.83 -7.47
CA SER A 142 -0.47 -14.04 -7.25
C SER A 142 1.04 -13.77 -7.22
N VAL A 143 1.51 -12.67 -7.83
CA VAL A 143 2.92 -12.23 -7.74
C VAL A 143 3.39 -12.10 -6.28
N LEU A 144 2.50 -11.66 -5.38
CA LEU A 144 2.83 -11.51 -3.96
C LEU A 144 3.09 -12.85 -3.25
N TYR A 145 2.49 -13.92 -3.76
CA TYR A 145 2.55 -15.26 -3.16
C TYR A 145 3.46 -16.22 -3.94
N ALA A 146 3.92 -15.84 -5.13
CA ALA A 146 4.74 -16.68 -5.99
C ALA A 146 6.13 -16.99 -5.38
N ASN A 147 6.66 -16.11 -4.52
CA ASN A 147 7.93 -16.33 -3.82
C ASN A 147 7.87 -15.76 -2.39
N ASN A 148 7.22 -16.49 -1.49
CA ASN A 148 7.01 -16.10 -0.09
C ASN A 148 8.32 -15.81 0.65
N ASN A 149 9.41 -16.52 0.32
CA ASN A 149 10.73 -16.30 0.92
C ASN A 149 11.30 -14.92 0.58
N TYR A 150 11.25 -14.54 -0.70
CA TYR A 150 11.69 -13.22 -1.14
C TYR A 150 10.88 -12.13 -0.44
N ARG A 151 9.54 -12.28 -0.42
CA ARG A 151 8.65 -11.27 0.15
C ARG A 151 8.90 -11.07 1.65
N ARG A 152 9.07 -12.15 2.42
CA ARG A 152 9.43 -12.08 3.85
C ARG A 152 10.76 -11.34 4.05
N LYS A 153 11.80 -11.69 3.27
CA LYS A 153 13.11 -11.02 3.35
C LYS A 153 13.00 -9.53 3.03
N PHE A 154 12.33 -9.18 1.93
CA PHE A 154 12.10 -7.80 1.50
C PHE A 154 11.42 -6.99 2.60
N LEU A 155 10.31 -7.48 3.16
CA LEU A 155 9.58 -6.77 4.21
C LEU A 155 10.40 -6.60 5.49
N ASN A 156 11.24 -7.59 5.83
CA ASN A 156 12.16 -7.50 6.95
C ASN A 156 13.25 -6.45 6.73
N ASP A 157 13.81 -6.38 5.52
CA ASP A 157 14.84 -5.39 5.17
C ASP A 157 14.25 -3.97 5.13
N VAL A 158 12.99 -3.80 4.69
CA VAL A 158 12.25 -2.54 4.80
C VAL A 158 12.10 -2.12 6.26
N GLY A 159 11.65 -3.02 7.13
CA GLY A 159 11.50 -2.70 8.55
C GLY A 159 12.81 -2.37 9.25
N LYS A 160 13.90 -3.10 8.95
CA LYS A 160 15.24 -2.74 9.45
C LYS A 160 15.63 -1.32 9.07
N LYS A 161 15.34 -0.88 7.84
CA LYS A 161 15.59 0.51 7.42
C LYS A 161 14.73 1.52 8.17
N ILE A 162 13.43 1.25 8.33
CA ILE A 162 12.50 2.09 9.09
C ILE A 162 12.98 2.29 10.53
N TYR A 163 13.49 1.23 11.17
CA TYR A 163 13.82 1.23 12.59
C TYR A 163 15.30 1.47 12.93
N LYS A 164 16.21 1.52 11.94
CA LYS A 164 17.66 1.61 12.15
C LYS A 164 18.07 2.78 13.05
N ASP A 165 17.52 3.96 12.77
CA ASP A 165 17.85 5.22 13.44
C ASP A 165 16.59 5.91 14.01
N TRP A 166 15.54 5.12 14.23
CA TRP A 166 14.27 5.61 14.74
C TRP A 166 14.45 6.27 16.10
N ASN A 167 13.90 7.47 16.28
CA ASN A 167 13.88 8.16 17.56
C ASN A 167 12.45 8.65 17.87
N PRO A 168 11.89 8.36 19.07
CA PRO A 168 10.57 8.85 19.46
C PRO A 168 10.53 10.37 19.72
N GLU A 169 11.67 11.00 19.98
CA GLU A 169 11.75 12.43 20.27
C GLU A 169 11.63 13.28 19.01
N LYS A 170 11.16 14.52 19.18
CA LYS A 170 11.22 15.53 18.12
C LYS A 170 12.67 15.95 17.95
N LYS A 171 13.19 15.81 16.74
CA LYS A 171 14.49 16.36 16.36
C LYS A 171 14.26 17.56 15.45
N ASP A 172 15.03 18.62 15.65
CA ASP A 172 15.09 19.70 14.68
C ASP A 172 15.62 19.16 13.35
N MET A 173 14.87 19.42 12.28
CA MET A 173 15.21 19.01 10.92
C MET A 173 14.53 19.94 9.92
N TRP A 174 15.06 19.97 8.69
CA TRP A 174 14.40 20.61 7.57
C TRP A 174 13.60 19.58 6.77
N ALA A 175 12.60 20.05 6.03
CA ALA A 175 11.93 19.29 4.99
C ALA A 175 11.86 20.18 3.74
N ARG A 176 12.11 19.59 2.56
CA ARG A 176 12.00 20.27 1.27
C ARG A 176 11.27 19.40 0.26
N LEU A 177 10.53 20.04 -0.63
CA LEU A 177 9.87 19.40 -1.75
C LEU A 177 10.53 19.87 -3.04
N THR A 178 10.96 18.93 -3.88
CA THR A 178 11.49 19.22 -5.22
C THR A 178 10.45 18.79 -6.25
N VAL A 179 10.11 19.69 -7.16
CA VAL A 179 9.17 19.42 -8.25
C VAL A 179 9.94 18.81 -9.42
N LEU A 180 9.68 17.55 -9.75
CA LEU A 180 10.34 16.83 -10.84
C LEU A 180 9.46 16.71 -12.08
N GLY A 181 8.15 16.89 -11.92
CA GLY A 181 7.16 16.95 -12.99
C GLY A 181 5.83 17.47 -12.44
N SER A 182 4.88 17.77 -13.34
CA SER A 182 3.58 18.39 -12.98
C SER A 182 3.69 19.75 -12.26
N GLY A 183 4.82 20.44 -12.37
CA GLY A 183 4.96 21.84 -12.00
C GLY A 183 4.40 22.73 -13.11
N SER A 184 3.25 23.37 -12.87
CA SER A 184 2.56 24.23 -13.85
C SER A 184 2.15 23.52 -15.14
N GLN A 185 1.87 22.22 -15.08
CA GLN A 185 1.38 21.42 -16.20
C GLN A 185 0.58 20.21 -15.72
N VAL A 186 -0.19 19.58 -16.60
CA VAL A 186 -0.81 18.27 -16.38
C VAL A 186 0.07 17.18 -17.02
N GLY A 187 0.17 16.03 -16.36
CA GLY A 187 1.02 14.91 -16.81
C GLY A 187 2.34 14.80 -16.04
N ARG A 188 2.93 13.60 -16.08
CA ARG A 188 4.24 13.26 -15.47
C ARG A 188 4.38 13.70 -14.00
N SER A 189 3.34 13.49 -13.19
CA SER A 189 3.36 13.82 -11.76
C SER A 189 4.51 13.10 -11.05
N CYS A 190 5.37 13.88 -10.40
CA CYS A 190 6.52 13.38 -9.66
C CYS A 190 7.10 14.48 -8.76
N PHE A 191 7.16 14.21 -7.46
CA PHE A 191 7.73 15.12 -6.48
C PHE A 191 8.67 14.37 -5.53
N LEU A 192 9.79 14.98 -5.16
CA LEU A 192 10.72 14.43 -4.20
C LEU A 192 10.61 15.19 -2.88
N LEU A 193 10.03 14.53 -1.86
CA LEU A 193 10.05 15.01 -0.49
C LEU A 193 11.35 14.53 0.17
N HIS A 194 12.12 15.45 0.72
CA HIS A 194 13.46 15.20 1.23
C HIS A 194 13.62 15.81 2.63
N THR A 195 14.15 15.03 3.56
CA THR A 195 14.60 15.43 4.91
C THR A 195 16.10 15.11 5.05
N PRO A 196 16.79 15.51 6.13
CA PRO A 196 18.17 15.08 6.37
C PRO A 196 18.39 13.56 6.34
N ASN A 197 17.35 12.76 6.62
CA ASN A 197 17.47 11.31 6.79
C ASN A 197 16.70 10.51 5.74
N SER A 198 15.87 11.14 4.92
CA SER A 198 14.93 10.41 4.08
C SER A 198 14.59 11.09 2.77
N LYS A 199 14.46 10.28 1.71
CA LYS A 199 14.01 10.69 0.38
C LYS A 199 12.80 9.87 -0.03
N ILE A 200 11.67 10.55 -0.24
CA ILE A 200 10.40 9.94 -0.62
C ILE A 200 9.95 10.51 -1.96
N LEU A 201 9.69 9.62 -2.92
CA LEU A 201 9.12 9.98 -4.19
C LEU A 201 7.59 9.91 -4.11
N LEU A 202 6.91 11.01 -4.39
CA LEU A 202 5.45 11.11 -4.47
C LEU A 202 5.06 11.07 -5.94
N ASP A 203 4.40 9.98 -6.34
CA ASP A 203 4.08 9.63 -7.72
C ASP A 203 5.34 9.57 -8.65
N CYS A 204 5.18 8.89 -9.77
CA CYS A 204 6.15 8.90 -10.86
C CYS A 204 5.44 8.48 -12.15
N GLY A 205 4.80 9.46 -12.79
CA GLY A 205 4.00 9.24 -13.98
C GLY A 205 4.69 9.56 -15.30
N ILE A 206 3.93 9.40 -16.39
CA ILE A 206 4.28 9.88 -17.73
C ILE A 206 3.32 10.99 -18.17
N ASN A 207 3.68 11.78 -19.18
CA ASN A 207 2.69 12.62 -19.85
C ASN A 207 2.05 11.84 -21.02
N PRO A 208 0.80 11.36 -20.90
CA PRO A 208 0.18 10.58 -21.96
C PRO A 208 -0.15 11.40 -23.20
N ALA A 209 -0.22 12.74 -23.10
CA ALA A 209 -0.48 13.62 -24.23
C ALA A 209 0.76 13.80 -25.13
N ILE A 210 1.94 13.43 -24.65
CA ILE A 210 3.20 13.57 -25.37
C ILE A 210 3.67 12.20 -25.84
N THR A 211 3.76 12.02 -27.16
CA THR A 211 4.15 10.75 -27.76
C THR A 211 5.64 10.47 -27.58
N ASP A 212 6.49 11.46 -27.82
CA ASP A 212 7.95 11.35 -27.79
C ASP A 212 8.61 12.61 -27.19
N GLY A 213 9.85 12.48 -26.73
CA GLY A 213 10.66 13.55 -26.15
C GLY A 213 10.76 13.57 -24.62
N PRO A 214 11.69 14.36 -24.07
CA PRO A 214 11.97 14.41 -22.63
C PRO A 214 10.80 14.94 -21.80
N GLU A 215 9.92 15.75 -22.40
CA GLU A 215 8.73 16.30 -21.73
C GLU A 215 7.70 15.23 -21.33
N LYS A 216 7.82 14.03 -21.90
CA LYS A 216 7.01 12.87 -21.52
C LYS A 216 7.32 12.38 -20.11
N PHE A 217 8.53 12.63 -19.59
CA PHE A 217 9.02 12.04 -18.36
C PHE A 217 9.34 13.12 -17.31
N PRO A 218 9.29 12.78 -16.01
CA PRO A 218 9.86 13.60 -14.95
C PRO A 218 11.37 13.75 -15.10
N TYR A 219 11.92 14.84 -14.54
CA TYR A 219 13.36 15.08 -14.47
C TYR A 219 14.00 14.20 -13.39
N LEU A 220 14.41 12.98 -13.78
CA LEU A 220 15.00 12.00 -12.86
C LEU A 220 16.54 12.08 -12.76
N ASP A 221 17.17 12.88 -13.61
CA ASP A 221 18.61 13.09 -13.72
C ASP A 221 19.13 14.24 -12.84
N VAL A 222 18.30 14.74 -11.93
CA VAL A 222 18.68 15.82 -11.00
C VAL A 222 19.58 15.31 -9.86
N SER A 223 20.48 16.18 -9.41
CA SER A 223 21.45 15.87 -8.35
C SER A 223 20.81 15.44 -7.02
N GLU A 224 19.61 15.92 -6.76
CA GLU A 224 18.84 15.67 -5.55
C GLU A 224 18.38 14.21 -5.45
N ILE A 225 18.12 13.56 -6.57
CA ILE A 225 17.86 12.12 -6.62
C ILE A 225 19.16 11.38 -6.36
N GLY A 226 20.23 11.69 -7.11
CA GLY A 226 21.50 10.98 -7.00
C GLY A 226 21.34 9.51 -7.42
N ASP A 227 21.66 8.58 -6.51
CA ASP A 227 21.40 7.15 -6.73
C ASP A 227 19.92 6.82 -6.46
N LEU A 228 19.28 6.05 -7.34
CA LEU A 228 17.92 5.53 -7.14
C LEU A 228 17.79 4.72 -5.84
N ASN A 229 18.86 4.06 -5.39
CA ASN A 229 18.84 3.34 -4.11
C ASN A 229 18.85 4.25 -2.88
N SER A 230 19.08 5.56 -3.07
CA SER A 230 18.93 6.56 -2.01
C SER A 230 17.48 6.98 -1.78
N ILE A 231 16.55 6.61 -2.67
CA ILE A 231 15.11 6.78 -2.45
C ILE A 231 14.66 5.68 -1.47
N ASP A 232 14.11 6.10 -0.33
CA ASP A 232 13.68 5.18 0.72
C ASP A 232 12.32 4.55 0.42
N ALA A 233 11.44 5.31 -0.23
CA ALA A 233 10.11 4.85 -0.61
C ALA A 233 9.54 5.62 -1.80
N ILE A 234 8.68 4.95 -2.55
CA ILE A 234 7.75 5.58 -3.49
C ILE A 234 6.35 5.54 -2.86
N ILE A 235 5.58 6.61 -2.98
CA ILE A 235 4.17 6.65 -2.59
C ILE A 235 3.37 6.97 -3.83
N LEU A 236 2.40 6.11 -4.15
CA LEU A 236 1.50 6.29 -5.29
C LEU A 236 0.11 6.69 -4.80
N SER A 237 -0.35 7.88 -5.21
CA SER A 237 -1.66 8.43 -4.86
C SER A 237 -2.80 7.63 -5.48
N HIS A 238 -2.74 7.36 -6.79
CA HIS A 238 -3.78 6.65 -7.53
C HIS A 238 -3.24 6.07 -8.84
N ALA A 239 -4.08 5.30 -9.55
CA ALA A 239 -3.62 4.41 -10.61
C ALA A 239 -3.44 5.05 -12.00
N HIS A 240 -3.76 6.33 -12.22
CA HIS A 240 -3.62 6.91 -13.56
C HIS A 240 -2.16 6.92 -14.04
N LEU A 241 -1.96 6.82 -15.36
CA LEU A 241 -0.63 6.69 -15.96
C LEU A 241 0.24 7.93 -15.76
N ASP A 242 -0.38 9.10 -15.62
CA ASP A 242 0.29 10.34 -15.27
C ASP A 242 0.72 10.46 -13.81
N HIS A 243 0.42 9.46 -12.99
CA HIS A 243 0.92 9.31 -11.62
C HIS A 243 1.73 8.03 -11.41
N CYS A 244 1.44 6.94 -12.13
CA CYS A 244 2.11 5.65 -11.92
C CYS A 244 2.96 5.15 -13.10
N GLY A 245 2.82 5.76 -14.28
CA GLY A 245 3.26 5.19 -15.55
C GLY A 245 4.77 5.03 -15.71
N LEU A 246 5.59 5.62 -14.84
CA LEU A 246 7.04 5.48 -14.87
C LEU A 246 7.61 4.68 -13.68
N ILE A 247 6.78 4.31 -12.70
CA ILE A 247 7.21 3.49 -11.55
C ILE A 247 7.89 2.17 -11.95
N PRO A 248 7.34 1.31 -12.82
CA PRO A 248 8.04 0.09 -13.26
C PRO A 248 9.38 0.37 -13.95
N TYR A 249 9.54 1.52 -14.61
CA TYR A 249 10.83 1.92 -15.17
C TYR A 249 11.90 2.14 -14.09
N LEU A 250 11.51 2.65 -12.91
CA LEU A 250 12.45 2.80 -11.79
C LEU A 250 12.97 1.44 -11.30
N TYR A 251 12.12 0.41 -11.26
CA TYR A 251 12.55 -0.95 -10.93
C TYR A 251 13.47 -1.55 -12.00
N LYS A 252 13.17 -1.30 -13.28
CA LYS A 252 14.07 -1.65 -14.40
C LYS A 252 15.45 -1.00 -14.24
N MET A 253 15.50 0.23 -13.76
CA MET A 253 16.75 0.98 -13.49
C MET A 253 17.43 0.60 -12.17
N GLY A 254 16.86 -0.32 -11.38
CA GLY A 254 17.50 -0.90 -10.22
C GLY A 254 17.00 -0.40 -8.86
N TYR A 255 15.92 0.38 -8.80
CA TYR A 255 15.23 0.66 -7.54
C TYR A 255 14.74 -0.65 -6.89
N LYS A 256 14.98 -0.79 -5.58
CA LYS A 256 14.64 -1.99 -4.79
C LYS A 256 13.83 -1.68 -3.52
N GLY A 257 13.45 -0.42 -3.35
CA GLY A 257 12.68 0.02 -2.19
C GLY A 257 11.19 -0.32 -2.30
N PRO A 258 10.41 -0.04 -1.25
CA PRO A 258 8.97 -0.22 -1.23
C PRO A 258 8.21 0.80 -2.10
N CYS A 259 7.03 0.40 -2.59
CA CYS A 259 6.06 1.31 -3.19
C CYS A 259 4.73 1.23 -2.43
N TYR A 260 4.39 2.29 -1.70
CA TYR A 260 3.20 2.36 -0.86
C TYR A 260 2.00 2.88 -1.66
N MET A 261 0.87 2.18 -1.56
CA MET A 261 -0.38 2.54 -2.25
C MET A 261 -1.57 1.85 -1.61
N THR A 262 -2.79 2.10 -2.09
CA THR A 262 -3.95 1.29 -1.72
C THR A 262 -4.01 0.01 -2.55
N ALA A 263 -4.68 -1.03 -2.05
CA ALA A 263 -4.83 -2.30 -2.77
C ALA A 263 -5.49 -2.15 -4.16
N PRO A 264 -6.57 -1.35 -4.34
CA PRO A 264 -7.13 -1.12 -5.67
C PRO A 264 -6.15 -0.36 -6.59
N THR A 265 -5.41 0.62 -6.05
CA THR A 265 -4.40 1.35 -6.83
C THR A 265 -3.31 0.42 -7.38
N ARG A 266 -2.84 -0.57 -6.60
CA ARG A 266 -1.90 -1.60 -7.09
C ARG A 266 -2.48 -2.38 -8.26
N ASP A 267 -3.71 -2.86 -8.12
CA ASP A 267 -4.32 -3.75 -9.11
C ASP A 267 -4.59 -3.00 -10.43
N ILE A 268 -5.10 -1.77 -10.33
CA ILE A 268 -5.42 -0.95 -11.50
C ILE A 268 -4.15 -0.40 -12.15
N SER A 269 -3.14 0.04 -11.37
CA SER A 269 -1.88 0.54 -11.93
C SER A 269 -1.15 -0.54 -12.72
N ALA A 270 -1.03 -1.76 -12.18
CA ALA A 270 -0.44 -2.88 -12.90
C ALA A 270 -1.24 -3.24 -14.18
N LEU A 271 -2.57 -3.17 -14.13
CA LEU A 271 -3.42 -3.39 -15.31
C LEU A 271 -3.17 -2.34 -16.39
N LEU A 272 -3.17 -1.05 -16.03
CA LEU A 272 -2.96 0.05 -16.97
C LEU A 272 -1.54 0.04 -17.56
N GLN A 273 -0.53 -0.36 -16.77
CA GLN A 273 0.84 -0.50 -17.26
C GLN A 273 0.98 -1.68 -18.24
N LEU A 274 0.26 -2.79 -18.02
CA LEU A 274 0.21 -3.90 -18.99
C LEU A 274 -0.48 -3.46 -20.30
N ASP A 275 -1.54 -2.68 -20.21
CA ASP A 275 -2.21 -2.11 -21.39
C ASP A 275 -1.29 -1.14 -22.15
N LEU A 276 -0.55 -0.28 -21.44
CA LEU A 276 0.43 0.62 -22.05
C LEU A 276 1.48 -0.14 -22.87
N ILE A 277 1.97 -1.28 -22.36
CA ILE A 277 2.87 -2.18 -23.11
C ILE A 277 2.16 -2.70 -24.37
N GLY A 278 0.91 -3.16 -24.25
CA GLY A 278 0.14 -3.67 -25.38
C GLY A 278 -0.11 -2.63 -26.47
N VAL A 279 -0.43 -1.39 -26.08
CA VAL A 279 -0.62 -0.26 -27.01
C VAL A 279 0.69 0.06 -27.73
N ALA A 280 1.82 0.11 -27.03
CA ALA A 280 3.12 0.35 -27.64
C ALA A 280 3.44 -0.69 -28.75
N TYR A 281 3.23 -1.98 -28.46
CA TYR A 281 3.43 -3.02 -29.47
C TYR A 281 2.49 -2.90 -30.68
N LYS A 282 1.21 -2.56 -30.46
CA LYS A 282 0.25 -2.33 -31.57
C LYS A 282 0.66 -1.14 -32.44
N GLN A 283 1.36 -0.16 -31.89
CA GLN A 283 1.89 0.99 -32.60
C GLN A 283 3.30 0.76 -33.18
N ALA A 284 3.80 -0.49 -33.15
CA ALA A 284 5.16 -0.85 -33.57
C ALA A 284 6.26 -0.06 -32.84
N GLN A 285 6.00 0.35 -31.58
CA GLN A 285 6.95 1.02 -30.70
C GLN A 285 7.51 0.06 -29.65
N PHE A 286 8.72 0.33 -29.18
CA PHE A 286 9.28 -0.39 -28.04
C PHE A 286 8.67 0.15 -26.73
N PRO A 287 8.14 -0.73 -25.86
CA PRO A 287 7.62 -0.28 -24.58
C PRO A 287 8.76 0.20 -23.67
N LEU A 288 8.45 1.14 -22.78
CA LEU A 288 9.40 1.73 -21.83
C LEU A 288 10.04 0.68 -20.90
N TYR A 289 9.25 -0.32 -20.54
CA TYR A 289 9.58 -1.41 -19.62
C TYR A 289 8.79 -2.67 -20.03
N LYS A 290 9.16 -3.82 -19.46
CA LYS A 290 8.57 -5.12 -19.75
C LYS A 290 7.60 -5.54 -18.65
N ALA A 291 6.85 -6.62 -18.90
CA ALA A 291 5.93 -7.17 -17.90
C ALA A 291 6.67 -7.64 -16.62
N GLU A 292 7.94 -8.01 -16.73
CA GLU A 292 8.82 -8.36 -15.62
C GLU A 292 9.01 -7.18 -14.67
N ASP A 293 9.15 -5.96 -15.19
CA ASP A 293 9.35 -4.76 -14.39
C ASP A 293 8.06 -4.38 -13.63
N ILE A 294 6.89 -4.65 -14.22
CA ILE A 294 5.58 -4.53 -13.55
C ILE A 294 5.46 -5.57 -12.43
N LYS A 295 5.89 -6.82 -12.67
CA LYS A 295 5.93 -7.86 -11.62
C LYS A 295 6.84 -7.41 -10.47
N GLU A 296 7.98 -6.78 -10.76
CA GLU A 296 8.87 -6.22 -9.75
C GLU A 296 8.21 -5.12 -8.93
N MET A 297 7.50 -4.18 -9.58
CA MET A 297 6.70 -3.17 -8.89
C MET A 297 5.68 -3.81 -7.94
N VAL A 298 4.92 -4.80 -8.41
CA VAL A 298 3.93 -5.51 -7.59
C VAL A 298 4.61 -6.23 -6.43
N ARG A 299 5.74 -6.89 -6.67
CA ARG A 299 6.52 -7.62 -5.65
C ARG A 299 7.04 -6.70 -4.54
N HIS A 300 7.29 -5.43 -4.82
CA HIS A 300 7.74 -4.41 -3.86
C HIS A 300 6.60 -3.52 -3.34
N SER A 301 5.37 -3.71 -3.82
CA SER A 301 4.21 -2.93 -3.36
C SER A 301 3.86 -3.24 -1.90
N ILE A 302 3.56 -2.23 -1.09
CA ILE A 302 3.02 -2.38 0.26
C ILE A 302 1.68 -1.67 0.29
N CYS A 303 0.60 -2.45 0.34
CA CYS A 303 -0.76 -1.92 0.30
C CYS A 303 -1.23 -1.53 1.70
N LEU A 304 -1.68 -0.29 1.88
CA LEU A 304 -2.20 0.22 3.14
C LEU A 304 -3.70 0.53 3.04
N GLY A 305 -4.41 0.40 4.15
CA GLY A 305 -5.80 0.83 4.28
C GLY A 305 -5.91 2.35 4.46
N TYR A 306 -7.11 2.90 4.23
CA TYR A 306 -7.38 4.29 4.63
C TYR A 306 -7.37 4.42 6.16
N GLY A 307 -6.80 5.51 6.66
CA GLY A 307 -6.69 5.79 8.09
C GLY A 307 -5.61 4.98 8.83
N GLU A 308 -4.88 4.12 8.14
CA GLU A 308 -3.77 3.36 8.72
C GLU A 308 -2.51 4.23 8.83
N VAL A 309 -2.09 4.51 10.06
CA VAL A 309 -0.84 5.24 10.34
C VAL A 309 0.34 4.28 10.22
N THR A 310 1.26 4.54 9.30
CA THR A 310 2.38 3.64 8.99
C THR A 310 3.70 4.40 8.97
N ASP A 311 4.69 3.96 9.74
CA ASP A 311 6.09 4.44 9.61
C ASP A 311 6.69 3.91 8.31
N ILE A 312 7.25 4.79 7.48
CA ILE A 312 7.88 4.42 6.20
C ILE A 312 9.38 4.70 6.17
N THR A 313 9.85 5.58 7.06
CA THR A 313 11.25 5.85 7.35
C THR A 313 11.39 6.15 8.86
N PRO A 314 12.62 6.33 9.38
CA PRO A 314 12.82 6.67 10.79
C PRO A 314 12.11 7.96 11.25
N ASP A 315 11.87 8.91 10.34
CA ASP A 315 11.34 10.25 10.62
C ASP A 315 10.01 10.57 9.92
N ILE A 316 9.50 9.69 9.04
CA ILE A 316 8.25 9.92 8.28
C ILE A 316 7.23 8.81 8.56
N ARG A 317 6.02 9.25 8.94
CA ARG A 317 4.80 8.43 8.94
C ARG A 317 3.82 8.91 7.90
N ILE A 318 3.09 7.99 7.28
CA ILE A 318 2.04 8.31 6.32
C ILE A 318 0.68 7.77 6.75
N THR A 319 -0.36 8.40 6.23
CA THR A 319 -1.75 7.92 6.33
C THR A 319 -2.47 8.26 5.04
N PHE A 320 -3.10 7.25 4.43
CA PHE A 320 -3.95 7.47 3.26
C PHE A 320 -5.36 7.88 3.69
N TYR A 321 -5.89 8.89 3.02
CA TYR A 321 -7.28 9.32 3.12
C TYR A 321 -7.95 9.26 1.75
N ASN A 322 -9.26 8.99 1.70
CA ASN A 322 -10.00 8.95 0.44
C ASN A 322 -9.90 10.29 -0.31
N ALA A 323 -9.45 10.25 -1.57
CA ALA A 323 -9.40 11.42 -2.45
C ALA A 323 -10.67 11.63 -3.28
N GLY A 324 -11.57 10.63 -3.34
CA GLY A 324 -12.84 10.71 -4.07
C GLY A 324 -12.72 10.75 -5.61
N HIS A 325 -11.51 10.53 -6.16
CA HIS A 325 -11.21 10.67 -7.58
C HIS A 325 -11.49 9.38 -8.37
N VAL A 326 -10.75 8.31 -8.06
CA VAL A 326 -10.90 6.98 -8.68
C VAL A 326 -10.85 5.88 -7.61
N LEU A 327 -11.17 4.65 -7.98
CA LEU A 327 -11.16 3.53 -7.04
C LEU A 327 -9.76 3.37 -6.42
N GLY A 328 -9.66 3.54 -5.10
CA GLY A 328 -8.40 3.48 -4.37
C GLY A 328 -7.59 4.78 -4.34
N SER A 329 -8.06 5.87 -4.94
CA SER A 329 -7.35 7.15 -4.93
C SER A 329 -7.18 7.70 -3.51
N ALA A 330 -5.94 8.04 -3.16
CA ALA A 330 -5.59 8.48 -1.83
C ALA A 330 -4.94 9.88 -1.83
N GLN A 331 -5.40 10.72 -0.91
CA GLN A 331 -4.61 11.82 -0.39
C GLN A 331 -3.63 11.25 0.62
N VAL A 332 -2.41 11.76 0.63
CA VAL A 332 -1.33 11.29 1.49
C VAL A 332 -1.06 12.34 2.56
N HIS A 333 -1.43 12.03 3.80
CA HIS A 333 -1.01 12.80 4.96
C HIS A 333 0.36 12.29 5.41
N ILE A 334 1.33 13.19 5.52
CA ILE A 334 2.74 12.89 5.79
C ILE A 334 3.15 13.64 7.06
N ASN A 335 3.36 12.89 8.13
CA ASN A 335 3.83 13.38 9.41
C ASN A 335 5.36 13.26 9.48
N ILE A 336 6.06 14.41 9.51
CA ILE A 336 7.51 14.50 9.46
C ILE A 336 8.06 14.86 10.84
N GLY A 337 9.12 14.18 11.28
CA GLY A 337 9.86 14.50 12.51
C GLY A 337 9.03 14.39 13.78
N ASN A 338 8.14 13.38 13.88
CA ASN A 338 7.19 13.23 14.97
C ASN A 338 6.26 14.44 15.15
N GLY A 339 5.77 14.99 14.03
CA GLY A 339 4.88 16.14 14.01
C GLY A 339 5.60 17.48 14.13
N LEU A 340 6.87 17.54 13.69
CA LEU A 340 7.53 18.82 13.44
C LEU A 340 6.78 19.56 12.31
N HIS A 341 6.48 18.85 11.23
CA HIS A 341 5.72 19.37 10.08
C HIS A 341 4.76 18.30 9.55
N ASN A 342 3.57 18.70 9.13
CA ASN A 342 2.59 17.83 8.49
C ASN A 342 2.28 18.37 7.10
N PHE A 343 2.59 17.54 6.11
CA PHE A 343 2.40 17.82 4.71
C PHE A 343 1.28 16.94 4.17
N VAL A 344 0.37 17.52 3.39
CA VAL A 344 -0.70 16.79 2.71
C VAL A 344 -0.46 16.91 1.21
N TYR A 345 -0.26 15.77 0.55
CA TYR A 345 -0.26 15.67 -0.90
C TYR A 345 -1.62 15.11 -1.35
N THR A 346 -2.41 15.88 -2.10
CA THR A 346 -3.77 15.43 -2.46
C THR A 346 -3.80 14.38 -3.56
N GLY A 347 -2.78 14.37 -4.43
CA GLY A 347 -2.94 13.83 -5.79
C GLY A 347 -4.13 14.50 -6.48
N ASP A 348 -4.73 13.81 -7.43
CA ASP A 348 -6.02 14.20 -8.00
C ASP A 348 -7.13 13.96 -6.97
N THR A 349 -8.04 14.93 -6.84
CA THR A 349 -9.05 14.86 -5.77
C THR A 349 -10.38 15.46 -6.18
N LYS A 350 -11.47 14.87 -5.66
CA LYS A 350 -12.82 15.35 -5.90
C LYS A 350 -13.57 15.57 -4.60
N TYR A 351 -13.74 16.84 -4.22
CA TYR A 351 -14.52 17.23 -3.06
C TYR A 351 -16.03 17.31 -3.39
N GLY A 352 -16.60 16.18 -3.82
CA GLY A 352 -18.02 16.05 -4.10
C GLY A 352 -18.42 14.60 -4.31
N LYS A 353 -19.55 14.19 -3.72
CA LYS A 353 -20.02 12.81 -3.83
C LYS A 353 -20.36 12.46 -5.29
N THR A 354 -19.76 11.39 -5.81
CA THR A 354 -20.03 10.89 -7.15
C THR A 354 -21.02 9.72 -7.11
N ARG A 355 -21.28 9.06 -8.26
CA ARG A 355 -22.09 7.82 -8.28
C ARG A 355 -21.36 6.69 -7.56
N LEU A 356 -20.03 6.65 -7.64
CA LEU A 356 -19.20 5.53 -7.22
C LEU A 356 -18.48 5.78 -5.88
N LEU A 357 -18.04 7.02 -5.65
CA LEU A 357 -17.14 7.37 -4.56
C LEU A 357 -17.73 8.48 -3.69
N ASP A 358 -17.47 8.38 -2.39
CA ASP A 358 -17.69 9.48 -1.47
C ASP A 358 -16.69 10.62 -1.72
N ALA A 359 -17.02 11.81 -1.23
CA ALA A 359 -16.18 12.99 -1.40
C ALA A 359 -14.80 12.80 -0.74
N ALA A 360 -13.83 13.55 -1.26
CA ALA A 360 -12.52 13.69 -0.65
C ALA A 360 -12.61 14.07 0.83
N ILE A 361 -11.71 13.52 1.65
CA ILE A 361 -11.55 13.97 3.04
C ILE A 361 -10.94 15.37 3.05
N ASN A 362 -11.36 16.18 4.04
CA ASN A 362 -10.85 17.52 4.29
C ASN A 362 -10.50 17.76 5.76
N ARG A 363 -10.45 16.68 6.56
CA ARG A 363 -10.11 16.73 7.99
C ARG A 363 -8.89 15.87 8.23
N TYR A 364 -7.83 16.52 8.71
CA TYR A 364 -6.58 15.88 9.10
C TYR A 364 -6.29 16.22 10.56
N PRO A 365 -5.49 15.39 11.28
CA PRO A 365 -5.08 15.71 12.64
C PRO A 365 -4.34 17.05 12.74
N ARG A 366 -3.47 17.34 11.76
CA ARG A 366 -2.69 18.57 11.62
C ARG A 366 -2.18 18.69 10.18
N ALA A 367 -2.11 19.90 9.64
CA ALA A 367 -1.60 20.18 8.30
C ALA A 367 -1.01 21.60 8.25
N GLU A 368 0.31 21.70 8.05
CA GLU A 368 1.01 22.97 7.86
C GLU A 368 1.12 23.33 6.38
N THR A 369 1.23 22.33 5.52
CA THR A 369 1.38 22.51 4.07
C THR A 369 0.46 21.54 3.36
N ILE A 370 -0.31 22.05 2.41
CA ILE A 370 -1.17 21.24 1.54
C ILE A 370 -0.74 21.53 0.10
N GLN A 371 -0.34 20.49 -0.62
CA GLN A 371 -0.17 20.53 -2.07
C GLN A 371 -1.45 19.99 -2.70
N LEU A 372 -2.20 20.86 -3.35
CA LEU A 372 -3.42 20.53 -4.07
C LEU A 372 -3.15 20.46 -5.57
N GLU A 373 -3.91 19.62 -6.26
CA GLU A 373 -4.03 19.72 -7.72
C GLU A 373 -4.75 21.02 -8.12
N SER A 374 -4.57 21.43 -9.37
CA SER A 374 -5.15 22.66 -9.92
C SER A 374 -5.67 22.47 -11.35
N THR A 375 -6.19 21.27 -11.68
CA THR A 375 -6.67 20.93 -13.03
C THR A 375 -7.78 21.88 -13.49
N TYR A 376 -8.65 22.27 -12.54
CA TYR A 376 -9.74 23.22 -12.72
C TYR A 376 -9.52 24.47 -11.84
N GLY A 377 -8.29 25.00 -11.85
CA GLY A 377 -7.90 26.14 -11.01
C GLY A 377 -8.27 27.52 -11.60
N GLY A 378 -8.65 27.59 -12.87
CA GLY A 378 -9.02 28.83 -13.55
C GLY A 378 -10.37 29.36 -13.06
N ASN A 379 -10.55 30.68 -13.09
CA ASN A 379 -11.82 31.30 -12.68
C ASN A 379 -13.02 30.90 -13.57
N GLN A 380 -12.76 30.48 -14.80
CA GLN A 380 -13.78 29.99 -15.75
C GLN A 380 -14.01 28.47 -15.65
N ASP A 381 -13.23 27.75 -14.85
CA ASP A 381 -13.27 26.29 -14.75
C ASP A 381 -14.40 25.81 -13.81
N VAL A 382 -15.60 26.39 -13.99
CA VAL A 382 -16.77 26.06 -13.19
C VAL A 382 -17.57 24.98 -13.91
N LEU A 383 -17.51 23.76 -13.38
CA LEU A 383 -18.27 22.64 -13.92
C LEU A 383 -19.78 22.78 -13.60
N PRO A 384 -20.69 22.47 -14.55
CA PRO A 384 -22.12 22.48 -14.29
C PRO A 384 -22.54 21.46 -13.22
N PRO A 385 -23.69 21.65 -12.56
CA PRO A 385 -24.23 20.68 -11.62
C PRO A 385 -24.40 19.30 -12.27
N LYS A 386 -24.05 18.25 -11.53
CA LYS A 386 -24.10 16.85 -12.02
C LYS A 386 -25.43 16.46 -12.68
N LYS A 387 -26.57 16.90 -12.12
CA LYS A 387 -27.90 16.61 -12.68
C LYS A 387 -28.07 17.20 -14.09
N GLU A 388 -27.53 18.39 -14.33
CA GLU A 388 -27.58 19.05 -15.64
C GLU A 388 -26.68 18.32 -16.64
N ILE A 389 -25.48 17.92 -16.23
CA ILE A 389 -24.55 17.13 -17.05
C ILE A 389 -25.20 15.80 -17.46
N GLU A 390 -25.79 15.08 -16.52
CA GLU A 390 -26.48 13.80 -16.79
C GLU A 390 -27.67 13.99 -17.74
N TYR A 391 -28.46 15.05 -17.54
CA TYR A 391 -29.58 15.36 -18.44
C TYR A 391 -29.09 15.67 -19.87
N LYS A 392 -28.10 16.55 -20.01
CA LYS A 392 -27.51 16.89 -21.32
C LYS A 392 -26.94 15.67 -22.02
N PHE A 393 -26.23 14.80 -21.29
CA PHE A 393 -25.71 13.56 -21.84
C PHE A 393 -26.82 12.67 -22.40
N ILE A 394 -27.92 12.49 -21.65
CA ILE A 394 -29.07 11.70 -22.12
C ILE A 394 -29.72 12.31 -23.36
N GLN A 395 -29.82 13.64 -23.46
CA GLN A 395 -30.36 14.30 -24.65
C GLN A 395 -29.47 14.06 -25.87
N MET A 396 -28.16 14.29 -25.75
CA MET A 396 -27.22 14.06 -26.86
C MET A 396 -27.26 12.62 -27.38
N VAL A 397 -27.39 11.63 -26.47
CA VAL A 397 -27.51 10.22 -26.85
C VAL A 397 -28.85 9.91 -27.55
N LYS A 398 -29.92 10.65 -27.28
CA LYS A 398 -31.22 10.46 -27.96
C LYS A 398 -31.28 11.13 -29.33
N GLU A 399 -30.52 12.21 -29.50
CA GLU A 399 -30.43 12.96 -30.74
C GLU A 399 -29.50 12.30 -31.76
N THR A 400 -28.53 11.50 -31.29
CA THR A 400 -27.62 10.68 -32.11
C THR A 400 -28.27 9.35 -32.45
#